data_AF-A0A4R8CMM4-F1
#
_entry.id   AF-A0A4R8CMM4-F1
#
_cell.length_a   1.000
_cell.length_b   1.000
_cell.length_c   1.000
_cell.angle_alpha   90.00
_cell.angle_beta   90.00
_cell.angle_gamma   90.00
#
_symmetry.space_group_name_H-M   'P 1'
#
loop_
_entity.id
_entity.type
_entity.pdbx_description
1 polymer ?
#
loop_
_entity_poly.entity_id
_entity_poly.type
_entity_poly.pdbx_seq_one_letter_code
_entity_poly.pdbx_strand_id
1 'polypeptide(L)'
;MSSHREAPEISKDPVADNTDVYAFVSPDKPDTVTLIANFIPFQNPYGGPNFYEFGDDVLYEIHISNTGTGRADISYQFRFHAEIRNKKTFLYNTGPISSISDQTWNRPQYYSVTRVEHGRSRILARNLAAPPVNVGIRSTPNYAKLAGQAIHTIGTHRKVFAGQRADGFFADLGSIFDLGTLRPFQMAHLIPSAAAMGVNGLQGSNVHTIALQVPITDLTRDGRKPAGVLDPKAVIGVYASASRRASKILDDVRGIPTWHGPYKQVSRLGNPLFNEVIVPMAEKDKWNSQAPYGDKRFAGYVTKPELAGLLPVLYPGVFPNLAAYKKSRADLAAILLTGIPKGVVPGFQNYTGPVQADLLRLNVAVPPAKSPNPLGLVAGDAAGFPNGRRVFDDVVTVELRAVAGLTIPLVDPSFKPDAASAAIKDGTSNTNSDYLTSFPYLGTPAGGYQSKPGTPAA
;
A
#
# COMPACT_ATOMS: atom_id res chain seq x y z
N MET A 1 0.44 -2.72 3.00
CA MET A 1 1.62 -2.23 3.68
C MET A 1 2.66 -3.27 3.89
N SER A 2 3.84 -2.90 3.39
CA SER A 2 5.04 -3.68 3.29
C SER A 2 6.05 -3.31 4.38
N SER A 3 7.03 -4.18 4.61
CA SER A 3 8.26 -3.87 5.36
C SER A 3 9.09 -2.74 4.76
N HIS A 4 8.65 -2.18 3.62
CA HIS A 4 9.31 -1.10 2.88
C HIS A 4 10.65 -1.53 2.26
N ARG A 5 10.86 -2.85 2.16
CA ARG A 5 11.99 -3.58 1.56
C ARG A 5 11.59 -5.06 1.35
N GLU A 6 10.44 -5.33 0.72
CA GLU A 6 9.76 -6.64 0.83
C GLU A 6 10.46 -7.82 0.18
N ALA A 7 11.41 -7.57 -0.73
CA ALA A 7 12.16 -8.58 -1.46
C ALA A 7 13.66 -8.21 -1.55
N PRO A 8 14.56 -9.20 -1.70
CA PRO A 8 16.00 -8.96 -1.82
C PRO A 8 16.38 -7.93 -2.88
N GLU A 9 15.83 -8.04 -4.10
CA GLU A 9 16.24 -7.15 -5.20
C GLU A 9 15.60 -5.77 -5.13
N ILE A 10 14.34 -5.67 -4.72
CA ILE A 10 13.68 -4.36 -4.60
C ILE A 10 14.24 -3.53 -3.44
N SER A 11 14.77 -4.18 -2.40
CA SER A 11 15.47 -3.52 -1.29
C SER A 11 16.72 -2.73 -1.72
N LYS A 12 17.19 -2.97 -2.96
CA LYS A 12 18.33 -2.29 -3.63
C LYS A 12 17.87 -1.28 -4.69
N ASP A 13 16.57 -1.19 -4.97
CA ASP A 13 15.94 -0.25 -5.91
C ASP A 13 14.74 0.48 -5.26
N PRO A 14 14.98 1.34 -4.25
CA PRO A 14 13.91 2.00 -3.49
C PRO A 14 13.00 2.87 -4.35
N VAL A 15 13.47 3.35 -5.51
CA VAL A 15 12.66 4.21 -6.40
C VAL A 15 11.48 3.44 -7.03
N ALA A 16 11.61 2.12 -7.17
CA ALA A 16 10.56 1.24 -7.68
C ALA A 16 9.85 0.44 -6.57
N ASP A 17 10.26 0.58 -5.31
CA ASP A 17 9.69 -0.16 -4.19
C ASP A 17 8.26 0.34 -3.89
N ASN A 18 7.29 -0.54 -4.09
CA ASN A 18 5.89 -0.30 -3.78
C ASN A 18 5.63 -0.62 -2.31
N THR A 19 5.58 0.42 -1.50
CA THR A 19 5.38 0.27 -0.06
C THR A 19 3.94 -0.07 0.26
N ASP A 20 3.00 0.41 -0.56
CA ASP A 20 1.62 0.40 -0.16
C ASP A 20 0.51 0.52 -1.19
N VAL A 21 -0.66 -0.05 -0.85
CA VAL A 21 -1.91 0.10 -1.60
C VAL A 21 -3.11 0.29 -0.68
N TYR A 22 -3.98 1.24 -1.06
CA TYR A 22 -5.26 1.51 -0.44
C TYR A 22 -6.35 1.59 -1.51
N ALA A 23 -7.53 1.07 -1.19
CA ALA A 23 -8.71 1.15 -2.04
C ALA A 23 -9.94 1.21 -1.15
N PHE A 24 -10.70 2.30 -1.23
CA PHE A 24 -11.90 2.49 -0.41
C PHE A 24 -12.89 3.43 -1.11
N VAL A 25 -14.18 3.27 -0.82
CA VAL A 25 -15.20 4.25 -1.23
C VAL A 25 -14.92 5.56 -0.49
N SER A 26 -14.81 6.66 -1.23
CA SER A 26 -14.37 7.94 -0.69
C SER A 26 -15.38 8.48 0.34
N PRO A 27 -14.99 8.81 1.59
CA PRO A 27 -15.92 9.24 2.64
C PRO A 27 -16.56 10.61 2.36
N ASP A 28 -15.80 11.54 1.76
CA ASP A 28 -16.25 12.88 1.35
C ASP A 28 -16.95 12.89 -0.02
N LYS A 29 -16.87 11.80 -0.78
CA LYS A 29 -17.50 11.68 -2.11
C LYS A 29 -17.93 10.22 -2.42
N PRO A 30 -19.02 9.72 -1.80
CA PRO A 30 -19.36 8.28 -1.80
C PRO A 30 -19.80 7.67 -3.14
N ASP A 31 -19.91 8.46 -4.21
CA ASP A 31 -20.07 7.99 -5.59
C ASP A 31 -18.73 7.65 -6.27
N THR A 32 -17.61 7.83 -5.55
CA THR A 32 -16.25 7.58 -6.03
C THR A 32 -15.51 6.56 -5.16
N VAL A 33 -14.47 5.98 -5.76
CA VAL A 33 -13.44 5.20 -5.07
C VAL A 33 -12.15 6.01 -5.08
N THR A 34 -11.46 6.01 -3.95
CA THR A 34 -10.08 6.47 -3.87
C THR A 34 -9.14 5.27 -3.91
N LEU A 35 -8.21 5.31 -4.86
CA LEU A 35 -7.12 4.37 -5.04
C LEU A 35 -5.81 5.10 -4.70
N ILE A 36 -4.99 4.51 -3.85
CA ILE A 36 -3.70 5.10 -3.45
C ILE A 36 -2.63 4.03 -3.56
N ALA A 37 -1.50 4.38 -4.18
CA ALA A 37 -0.29 3.57 -4.19
C ALA A 37 0.88 4.41 -3.67
N ASN A 38 1.59 3.90 -2.66
CA ASN A 38 2.79 4.54 -2.14
C ASN A 38 4.04 3.82 -2.64
N PHE A 39 5.07 4.61 -2.88
CA PHE A 39 6.37 4.18 -3.35
C PHE A 39 7.47 4.94 -2.60
N ILE A 40 8.71 4.48 -2.77
CA ILE A 40 9.90 5.16 -2.25
C ILE A 40 9.88 5.20 -0.72
N PRO A 41 10.28 4.11 -0.07
CA PRO A 41 10.22 3.95 1.37
C PRO A 41 11.18 4.85 2.14
N PHE A 42 10.95 4.97 3.46
CA PHE A 42 11.89 5.55 4.43
C PHE A 42 12.49 6.89 4.00
N GLN A 43 11.67 7.79 3.47
CA GLN A 43 12.17 9.08 3.03
C GLN A 43 12.47 9.94 4.24
N ASN A 44 13.76 10.08 4.53
CA ASN A 44 14.22 11.01 5.55
C ASN A 44 13.94 12.44 5.09
N PRO A 45 13.18 13.25 5.85
CA PRO A 45 12.81 14.60 5.44
C PRO A 45 14.00 15.51 5.13
N TYR A 46 15.16 15.25 5.76
CA TYR A 46 16.39 16.06 5.69
C TYR A 46 17.44 15.55 4.67
N GLY A 47 17.06 14.66 3.74
CA GLY A 47 17.98 14.00 2.79
C GLY A 47 18.55 14.84 1.63
N GLY A 48 18.80 16.14 1.80
CA GLY A 48 19.38 16.99 0.74
C GLY A 48 20.87 16.71 0.45
N PRO A 49 21.48 17.30 -0.61
CA PRO A 49 20.94 18.33 -1.52
C PRO A 49 20.10 17.78 -2.68
N ASN A 50 20.02 16.47 -2.85
CA ASN A 50 19.15 15.80 -3.82
C ASN A 50 17.98 15.16 -3.09
N PHE A 51 16.78 15.67 -3.30
CA PHE A 51 15.59 15.17 -2.60
C PHE A 51 14.94 14.02 -3.37
N TYR A 52 14.11 13.25 -2.65
CA TYR A 52 13.35 12.14 -3.23
C TYR A 52 12.38 12.64 -4.31
N GLU A 53 12.28 11.89 -5.41
CA GLU A 53 11.38 12.14 -6.53
C GLU A 53 11.00 10.80 -7.18
N PHE A 54 9.88 10.74 -7.92
CA PHE A 54 9.57 9.56 -8.72
C PHE A 54 10.62 9.36 -9.83
N GLY A 55 10.88 8.11 -10.21
CA GLY A 55 11.84 7.81 -11.27
C GLY A 55 11.28 8.09 -12.67
N ASP A 56 12.03 8.84 -13.49
CA ASP A 56 11.72 9.09 -14.91
C ASP A 56 11.72 7.80 -15.76
N ASP A 57 12.45 6.79 -15.28
CA ASP A 57 12.67 5.49 -15.91
C ASP A 57 11.77 4.37 -15.36
N VAL A 58 10.92 4.67 -14.38
CA VAL A 58 9.88 3.76 -13.86
C VAL A 58 8.56 3.99 -14.59
N LEU A 59 7.85 2.90 -14.86
CA LEU A 59 6.41 2.92 -15.11
C LEU A 59 5.68 2.52 -13.83
N TYR A 60 4.95 3.46 -13.23
CA TYR A 60 4.11 3.21 -12.05
C TYR A 60 2.68 2.97 -12.49
N GLU A 61 2.01 1.97 -11.91
CA GLU A 61 0.66 1.58 -12.33
C GLU A 61 -0.24 1.25 -11.14
N ILE A 62 -1.51 1.62 -11.24
CA ILE A 62 -2.60 1.10 -10.41
C ILE A 62 -3.52 0.29 -11.31
N HIS A 63 -3.71 -0.99 -10.98
CA HIS A 63 -4.44 -1.95 -11.78
C HIS A 63 -5.76 -2.34 -11.12
N ILE A 64 -6.78 -2.57 -11.94
CA ILE A 64 -8.11 -2.97 -11.51
C ILE A 64 -8.55 -4.21 -12.30
N SER A 65 -8.90 -5.27 -11.58
CA SER A 65 -9.55 -6.49 -12.09
C SER A 65 -11.02 -6.46 -11.69
N ASN A 66 -11.92 -6.37 -12.68
CA ASN A 66 -13.38 -6.34 -12.47
C ASN A 66 -14.10 -7.49 -13.20
N THR A 67 -13.36 -8.39 -13.86
CA THR A 67 -13.88 -9.58 -14.55
C THR A 67 -13.72 -10.89 -13.78
N GLY A 68 -13.04 -10.86 -12.62
CA GLY A 68 -12.79 -12.05 -11.80
C GLY A 68 -11.69 -12.98 -12.32
N THR A 69 -10.88 -12.51 -13.28
CA THR A 69 -9.81 -13.30 -13.90
C THR A 69 -8.44 -13.13 -13.24
N GLY A 70 -8.32 -12.20 -12.28
CA GLY A 70 -7.04 -11.79 -11.69
C GLY A 70 -6.14 -10.96 -12.62
N ARG A 71 -6.56 -10.73 -13.87
CA ARG A 71 -5.87 -9.86 -14.84
C ARG A 71 -6.41 -8.44 -14.71
N ALA A 72 -5.55 -7.46 -14.94
CA ALA A 72 -5.98 -6.06 -15.01
C ALA A 72 -6.88 -5.85 -16.24
N ASP A 73 -8.14 -5.45 -15.99
CA ASP A 73 -9.08 -5.01 -17.01
C ASP A 73 -8.87 -3.53 -17.33
N ILE A 74 -8.51 -2.76 -16.30
CA ILE A 74 -8.18 -1.34 -16.34
C ILE A 74 -6.82 -1.15 -15.66
N SER A 75 -5.99 -0.26 -16.20
CA SER A 75 -4.75 0.19 -15.55
C SER A 75 -4.60 1.70 -15.73
N TYR A 76 -4.29 2.40 -14.64
CA TYR A 76 -3.87 3.80 -14.67
C TYR A 76 -2.34 3.84 -14.58
N GLN A 77 -1.71 4.32 -15.64
CA GLN A 77 -0.27 4.40 -15.81
C GLN A 77 0.21 5.83 -15.57
N PHE A 78 1.28 5.95 -14.80
CA PHE A 78 1.91 7.21 -14.43
C PHE A 78 3.35 7.23 -14.93
N ARG A 79 3.68 8.26 -15.69
CA ARG A 79 5.03 8.50 -16.22
C ARG A 79 5.48 9.87 -15.78
N PHE A 80 6.60 9.89 -15.06
CA PHE A 80 7.19 11.10 -14.51
C PHE A 80 8.34 11.60 -15.38
N HIS A 81 8.56 12.90 -15.30
CA HIS A 81 9.71 13.57 -15.87
C HIS A 81 10.09 14.74 -14.99
N ALA A 82 11.34 14.78 -14.54
CA ALA A 82 11.85 15.90 -13.77
C ALA A 82 12.81 16.76 -14.60
N GLU A 83 12.68 18.08 -14.49
CA GLU A 83 13.51 19.05 -15.21
C GLU A 83 14.58 19.66 -14.31
N ILE A 84 15.61 20.24 -14.91
CA ILE A 84 16.58 21.12 -14.24
C ILE A 84 16.54 22.46 -14.97
N ARG A 85 15.94 23.48 -14.34
CA ARG A 85 15.72 24.80 -14.98
C ARG A 85 17.02 25.61 -15.08
N ASN A 86 17.78 25.66 -14.00
CA ASN A 86 19.10 26.27 -13.89
C ASN A 86 20.17 25.20 -13.71
N LYS A 87 20.85 24.88 -14.82
CA LYS A 87 21.94 23.88 -14.89
C LYS A 87 23.27 24.36 -14.28
N LYS A 88 23.34 25.61 -13.80
CA LYS A 88 24.57 26.22 -13.26
C LYS A 88 24.64 26.21 -11.72
N THR A 89 23.67 25.61 -11.05
CA THR A 89 23.62 25.54 -9.59
C THR A 89 23.31 24.13 -9.11
N PHE A 90 23.84 23.77 -7.93
CA PHE A 90 23.50 22.54 -7.23
C PHE A 90 22.20 22.65 -6.41
N LEU A 91 21.63 23.86 -6.30
CA LEU A 91 20.49 24.14 -5.43
C LEU A 91 19.18 23.55 -6.01
N TYR A 92 18.40 22.90 -5.15
CA TYR A 92 17.02 22.48 -5.44
C TYR A 92 16.07 23.66 -5.70
N ASN A 93 16.32 24.77 -5.01
CA ASN A 93 15.59 26.02 -5.16
C ASN A 93 16.50 27.22 -4.89
N THR A 94 16.36 28.29 -5.66
CA THR A 94 17.17 29.52 -5.53
C THR A 94 16.49 30.60 -4.69
N GLY A 95 15.32 30.29 -4.13
CA GLY A 95 14.49 31.15 -3.30
C GLY A 95 13.30 30.37 -2.75
N PRO A 96 12.44 30.99 -1.92
CA PRO A 96 11.24 30.33 -1.40
C PRO A 96 10.28 29.94 -2.52
N ILE A 97 9.80 28.69 -2.49
CA ILE A 97 8.80 28.18 -3.43
C ILE A 97 7.41 28.50 -2.87
N SER A 98 6.72 29.46 -3.50
CA SER A 98 5.40 29.94 -3.06
C SER A 98 4.23 29.39 -3.90
N SER A 99 4.57 28.76 -5.03
CA SER A 99 3.68 28.13 -6.01
C SER A 99 4.36 26.93 -6.67
N ILE A 100 3.61 25.92 -7.12
CA ILE A 100 4.13 24.81 -7.94
C ILE A 100 4.69 25.26 -9.31
N SER A 101 4.42 26.50 -9.72
CA SER A 101 4.95 27.12 -10.94
C SER A 101 6.07 28.14 -10.67
N ASP A 102 6.51 28.27 -9.42
CA ASP A 102 7.49 29.28 -9.00
C ASP A 102 8.82 29.07 -9.74
N GLN A 103 9.39 30.14 -10.29
CA GLN A 103 10.64 30.10 -11.05
C GLN A 103 11.86 29.83 -10.16
N THR A 104 11.73 30.06 -8.85
CA THR A 104 12.78 29.73 -7.88
C THR A 104 12.92 28.23 -7.64
N TRP A 105 11.92 27.41 -8.04
CA TRP A 105 12.02 25.96 -8.00
C TRP A 105 12.83 25.44 -9.18
N ASN A 106 14.02 24.90 -8.89
CA ASN A 106 14.99 24.48 -9.92
C ASN A 106 14.71 23.08 -10.48
N ARG A 107 14.09 22.21 -9.68
CA ARG A 107 13.87 20.80 -9.96
C ARG A 107 12.37 20.42 -9.96
N PRO A 108 11.54 21.01 -10.85
CA PRO A 108 10.15 20.61 -10.97
C PRO A 108 10.03 19.20 -11.53
N GLN A 109 9.02 18.46 -11.06
CA GLN A 109 8.65 17.17 -11.62
C GLN A 109 7.21 17.23 -12.16
N TYR A 110 7.05 16.71 -13.36
CA TYR A 110 5.79 16.62 -14.08
C TYR A 110 5.43 15.17 -14.37
N TYR A 111 4.15 14.88 -14.60
CA TYR A 111 3.70 13.55 -14.96
C TYR A 111 2.52 13.55 -15.93
N SER A 112 2.31 12.38 -16.53
CA SER A 112 1.13 12.07 -17.34
C SER A 112 0.35 10.92 -16.72
N VAL A 113 -0.96 10.91 -16.99
CA VAL A 113 -1.86 9.83 -16.57
C VAL A 113 -2.46 9.21 -17.81
N THR A 114 -2.23 7.91 -18.00
CA THR A 114 -2.76 7.14 -19.13
C THR A 114 -3.65 6.03 -18.60
N ARG A 115 -4.85 5.88 -19.16
CA ARG A 115 -5.73 4.76 -18.85
C ARG A 115 -5.62 3.72 -19.94
N VAL A 116 -5.26 2.50 -19.57
CA VAL A 116 -5.30 1.32 -20.43
C VAL A 116 -6.53 0.51 -20.05
N GLU A 117 -7.41 0.22 -21.00
CA GLU A 117 -8.60 -0.61 -20.78
C GLU A 117 -8.78 -1.54 -21.96
N HIS A 118 -8.88 -2.85 -21.70
CA HIS A 118 -9.03 -3.89 -22.72
C HIS A 118 -8.02 -3.75 -23.88
N GLY A 119 -6.76 -3.45 -23.54
CA GLY A 119 -5.66 -3.25 -24.50
C GLY A 119 -5.65 -1.90 -25.22
N ARG A 120 -6.64 -1.03 -25.01
CA ARG A 120 -6.69 0.31 -25.59
C ARG A 120 -6.12 1.32 -24.62
N SER A 121 -5.14 2.09 -25.07
CA SER A 121 -4.52 3.16 -24.29
C SER A 121 -5.15 4.51 -24.62
N ARG A 122 -5.51 5.27 -23.59
CA ARG A 122 -6.02 6.65 -23.69
C ARG A 122 -5.32 7.53 -22.67
N ILE A 123 -4.63 8.56 -23.16
CA ILE A 123 -4.01 9.57 -22.31
C ILE A 123 -5.11 10.46 -21.74
N LEU A 124 -5.17 10.53 -20.42
CA LEU A 124 -6.16 11.33 -19.70
C LEU A 124 -5.65 12.73 -19.38
N ALA A 125 -4.36 12.85 -19.06
CA ALA A 125 -3.72 14.12 -18.74
C ALA A 125 -2.23 14.07 -19.04
N ARG A 126 -1.63 15.24 -19.30
CA ARG A 126 -0.20 15.43 -19.53
C ARG A 126 0.28 16.64 -18.74
N ASN A 127 1.57 16.66 -18.43
CA ASN A 127 2.27 17.79 -17.83
C ASN A 127 1.64 18.28 -16.52
N LEU A 128 1.11 17.34 -15.71
CA LEU A 128 0.63 17.65 -14.37
C LEU A 128 1.82 17.82 -13.44
N ALA A 129 1.89 18.91 -12.69
CA ALA A 129 2.98 19.13 -11.75
C ALA A 129 2.79 18.31 -10.47
N ALA A 130 3.84 17.64 -10.01
CA ALA A 130 3.97 17.22 -8.63
C ALA A 130 4.24 18.45 -7.74
N PRO A 131 3.95 18.42 -6.42
CA PRO A 131 4.45 19.45 -5.53
C PRO A 131 5.97 19.30 -5.35
N PRO A 132 6.71 20.37 -4.98
CA PRO A 132 8.07 20.20 -4.47
C PRO A 132 8.06 19.34 -3.19
N VAL A 133 9.20 18.78 -2.80
CA VAL A 133 9.36 18.11 -1.48
C VAL A 133 9.30 19.11 -0.31
N ASN A 134 8.95 18.64 0.89
CA ASN A 134 8.92 19.50 2.08
C ASN A 134 10.33 19.69 2.68
N VAL A 135 11.10 20.61 2.12
CA VAL A 135 12.47 20.89 2.59
C VAL A 135 12.47 21.58 3.95
N GLY A 136 11.58 22.56 4.15
CA GLY A 136 11.48 23.33 5.38
C GLY A 136 11.10 24.79 5.17
N ILE A 137 10.94 25.55 6.26
CA ILE A 137 10.28 26.86 6.27
C ILE A 137 10.89 27.92 5.33
N ARG A 138 12.18 27.81 4.98
CA ARG A 138 12.83 28.74 4.03
C ARG A 138 12.56 28.39 2.56
N SER A 139 12.46 27.11 2.23
CA SER A 139 12.31 26.63 0.85
C SER A 139 10.85 26.36 0.50
N THR A 140 10.11 25.76 1.41
CA THR A 140 8.68 25.41 1.26
C THR A 140 7.89 25.94 2.46
N PRO A 141 7.76 27.28 2.62
CA PRO A 141 7.15 27.90 3.80
C PRO A 141 5.71 27.46 4.06
N ASN A 142 4.96 27.06 3.02
CA ASN A 142 3.61 26.56 3.14
C ASN A 142 3.41 25.33 2.23
N TYR A 143 3.90 24.17 2.68
CA TYR A 143 3.76 22.92 1.92
C TYR A 143 2.30 22.54 1.67
N ALA A 144 1.40 22.74 2.64
CA ALA A 144 -0.01 22.39 2.48
C ALA A 144 -0.65 23.11 1.27
N LYS A 145 -0.32 24.40 1.06
CA LYS A 145 -0.73 25.15 -0.13
C LYS A 145 -0.15 24.55 -1.41
N LEU A 146 1.14 24.22 -1.43
CA LEU A 146 1.82 23.62 -2.58
C LEU A 146 1.22 22.25 -2.95
N ALA A 147 0.99 21.40 -1.96
CA ALA A 147 0.32 20.11 -2.14
C ALA A 147 -1.11 20.28 -2.66
N GLY A 148 -1.86 21.27 -2.15
CA GLY A 148 -3.20 21.58 -2.64
C GLY A 148 -3.22 22.03 -4.10
N GLN A 149 -2.24 22.83 -4.53
CA GLN A 149 -2.09 23.22 -5.94
C GLN A 149 -1.75 22.04 -6.86
N ALA A 150 -1.11 21.00 -6.32
CA ALA A 150 -0.76 19.78 -7.06
C ALA A 150 -1.88 18.72 -7.08
N ILE A 151 -3.07 19.03 -6.55
CA ILE A 151 -4.28 18.23 -6.75
C ILE A 151 -4.90 18.66 -8.07
N HIS A 152 -4.84 17.79 -9.07
CA HIS A 152 -5.36 18.08 -10.41
C HIS A 152 -6.70 17.41 -10.65
N THR A 153 -7.57 18.08 -11.39
CA THR A 153 -8.82 17.49 -11.89
C THR A 153 -8.60 16.97 -13.31
N ILE A 154 -8.99 15.72 -13.57
CA ILE A 154 -8.91 15.09 -14.89
C ILE A 154 -10.34 14.92 -15.44
N GLY A 155 -10.66 15.64 -16.51
CA GLY A 155 -12.02 15.71 -17.03
C GLY A 155 -12.95 16.36 -16.00
N THR A 156 -14.14 15.79 -15.78
CA THR A 156 -15.16 16.37 -14.90
C THR A 156 -15.24 15.73 -13.50
N HIS A 157 -14.75 14.50 -13.33
CA HIS A 157 -15.10 13.71 -12.14
C HIS A 157 -13.92 12.98 -11.47
N ARG A 158 -12.69 13.10 -11.99
CA ARG A 158 -11.51 12.44 -11.43
C ARG A 158 -10.60 13.46 -10.77
N LYS A 159 -10.02 13.12 -9.62
CA LYS A 159 -8.91 13.87 -9.01
C LYS A 159 -7.67 13.01 -8.98
N VAL A 160 -6.51 13.63 -9.18
CA VAL A 160 -5.21 12.97 -9.08
C VAL A 160 -4.25 13.82 -8.26
N PHE A 161 -3.39 13.16 -7.51
CA PHE A 161 -2.26 13.75 -6.80
C PHE A 161 -1.08 12.79 -6.94
N ALA A 162 0.11 13.33 -7.22
CA ALA A 162 1.35 12.57 -7.16
C ALA A 162 2.41 13.42 -6.48
N GLY A 163 2.96 12.96 -5.35
CA GLY A 163 3.98 13.69 -4.59
C GLY A 163 4.20 13.14 -3.18
N GLN A 164 5.06 13.79 -2.43
CA GLN A 164 5.44 13.37 -1.09
C GLN A 164 4.27 13.51 -0.09
N ARG A 165 4.04 12.48 0.74
CA ARG A 165 3.13 12.46 1.90
C ARG A 165 3.85 11.90 3.12
N ALA A 166 3.32 12.18 4.30
CA ALA A 166 3.73 11.43 5.49
C ALA A 166 3.36 9.97 5.31
N ASP A 167 4.23 9.07 5.76
CA ASP A 167 3.92 7.65 5.73
C ASP A 167 2.72 7.38 6.65
N GLY A 168 1.65 6.87 6.06
CA GLY A 168 0.41 6.55 6.76
C GLY A 168 0.44 5.16 7.37
N PHE A 169 1.47 4.34 7.14
CA PHE A 169 1.58 3.08 7.84
C PHE A 169 2.20 3.22 9.21
N PHE A 170 1.81 2.27 10.05
CA PHE A 170 2.39 2.06 11.34
C PHE A 170 2.49 0.56 11.57
N ALA A 171 3.62 0.16 12.12
CA ALA A 171 3.90 -1.19 12.58
C ALA A 171 5.04 -1.14 13.58
N ASP A 172 5.02 -2.03 14.59
CA ASP A 172 6.16 -2.30 15.46
C ASP A 172 7.23 -3.13 14.75
N LEU A 173 7.77 -2.58 13.65
CA LEU A 173 8.67 -3.28 12.72
C LEU A 173 9.89 -3.87 13.43
N GLY A 174 10.47 -3.12 14.37
CA GLY A 174 11.63 -3.57 15.14
C GLY A 174 11.31 -4.81 15.96
N SER A 175 10.13 -4.86 16.59
CA SER A 175 9.70 -6.02 17.38
C SER A 175 9.27 -7.20 16.51
N ILE A 176 8.51 -6.95 15.44
CA ILE A 176 7.99 -8.01 14.57
C ILE A 176 9.13 -8.70 13.81
N PHE A 177 10.10 -7.94 13.30
CA PHE A 177 11.23 -8.51 12.57
C PHE A 177 12.39 -8.95 13.47
N ASP A 178 12.35 -8.64 14.77
CA ASP A 178 13.18 -9.27 15.79
C ASP A 178 12.48 -10.53 16.34
N LEU A 179 12.59 -11.61 15.56
CA LEU A 179 12.08 -12.95 15.86
C LEU A 179 10.58 -13.03 16.18
N GLY A 180 9.75 -12.17 15.59
CA GLY A 180 8.29 -12.28 15.72
C GLY A 180 7.77 -11.89 17.11
N THR A 181 8.43 -10.94 17.78
CA THR A 181 8.00 -10.46 19.09
C THR A 181 6.67 -9.69 19.00
N LEU A 182 5.57 -10.34 19.35
CA LEU A 182 4.20 -9.84 19.39
C LEU A 182 3.86 -9.05 20.66
N ARG A 183 2.98 -8.06 20.50
CA ARG A 183 2.34 -7.37 21.63
C ARG A 183 0.96 -7.98 21.93
N PRO A 184 0.55 -8.05 23.21
CA PRO A 184 1.31 -7.79 24.43
C PRO A 184 2.08 -9.02 24.95
N PHE A 185 2.47 -9.97 24.08
CA PHE A 185 2.94 -11.30 24.46
C PHE A 185 4.44 -11.44 24.68
N GLN A 186 5.23 -10.36 24.62
CA GLN A 186 6.69 -10.42 24.73
C GLN A 186 7.24 -11.21 25.94
N MET A 187 6.53 -11.26 27.07
CA MET A 187 6.91 -12.06 28.25
C MET A 187 6.71 -13.57 28.07
N ALA A 188 5.82 -13.97 27.15
CA ALA A 188 5.51 -15.36 26.83
C ALA A 188 6.27 -15.87 25.59
N HIS A 189 7.11 -15.02 25.00
CA HIS A 189 7.98 -15.40 23.89
C HIS A 189 9.03 -16.41 24.37
N LEU A 190 9.51 -17.29 23.48
CA LEU A 190 10.51 -18.31 23.76
C LEU A 190 11.81 -17.70 24.30
N ILE A 191 12.11 -16.48 23.86
CA ILE A 191 13.14 -15.60 24.41
C ILE A 191 12.41 -14.40 25.03
N PRO A 192 12.02 -14.45 26.31
CA PRO A 192 11.20 -13.42 26.93
C PRO A 192 11.92 -12.07 26.99
N SER A 193 11.17 -10.98 26.81
CA SER A 193 11.63 -9.62 27.08
C SER A 193 10.60 -8.84 27.90
N ALA A 194 11.08 -7.80 28.60
CA ALA A 194 10.23 -6.96 29.44
C ALA A 194 9.09 -6.34 28.62
N ALA A 195 7.94 -6.12 29.27
CA ALA A 195 6.82 -5.45 28.62
C ALA A 195 7.22 -4.05 28.13
N ALA A 196 6.93 -3.79 26.85
CA ALA A 196 7.18 -2.50 26.20
C ALA A 196 5.99 -2.13 25.31
N MET A 197 5.81 -0.83 25.10
CA MET A 197 4.88 -0.34 24.09
C MET A 197 5.46 -0.57 22.70
N GLY A 198 4.60 -0.78 21.71
CA GLY A 198 5.06 -0.90 20.33
C GLY A 198 5.57 0.43 19.78
N VAL A 199 6.64 0.38 18.99
CA VAL A 199 7.27 1.56 18.42
C VAL A 199 7.02 1.59 16.92
N ASN A 200 6.34 2.62 16.42
CA ASN A 200 6.16 2.79 14.98
C ASN A 200 7.52 2.97 14.28
N GLY A 201 7.99 1.93 13.59
CA GLY A 201 9.27 1.94 12.87
C GLY A 201 9.33 2.92 11.69
N LEU A 202 8.19 3.50 11.30
CA LEU A 202 8.05 4.47 10.20
C LEU A 202 7.83 5.89 10.68
N GLN A 203 7.95 6.12 11.99
CA GLN A 203 7.84 7.45 12.57
C GLN A 203 8.88 8.41 11.96
N GLY A 204 8.43 9.61 11.63
CA GLY A 204 9.24 10.67 11.01
C GLY A 204 9.55 10.46 9.53
N SER A 205 9.13 9.34 8.93
CA SER A 205 9.39 9.03 7.52
C SER A 205 8.28 9.55 6.60
N ASN A 206 8.66 9.89 5.38
CA ASN A 206 7.75 10.17 4.29
C ASN A 206 7.75 9.05 3.24
N VAL A 207 6.75 9.08 2.36
CA VAL A 207 6.62 8.24 1.15
C VAL A 207 6.19 9.11 -0.03
N HIS A 208 6.35 8.59 -1.24
CA HIS A 208 5.85 9.21 -2.46
C HIS A 208 4.53 8.53 -2.83
N THR A 209 3.46 9.32 -2.88
CA THR A 209 2.11 8.82 -3.07
C THR A 209 1.61 9.14 -4.46
N ILE A 210 1.00 8.16 -5.12
CA ILE A 210 0.09 8.35 -6.25
C ILE A 210 -1.33 8.09 -5.74
N ALA A 211 -2.18 9.12 -5.73
CA ALA A 211 -3.58 9.01 -5.34
C ALA A 211 -4.49 9.37 -6.51
N LEU A 212 -5.58 8.61 -6.66
CA LEU A 212 -6.58 8.78 -7.71
C LEU A 212 -7.99 8.58 -7.12
N GLN A 213 -8.83 9.61 -7.21
CA GLN A 213 -10.26 9.51 -6.89
C GLN A 213 -11.04 9.44 -8.20
N VAL A 214 -11.77 8.34 -8.44
CA VAL A 214 -12.52 8.11 -9.68
C VAL A 214 -13.97 7.70 -9.38
N PRO A 215 -14.92 7.99 -10.29
CA PRO A 215 -16.28 7.46 -10.18
C PRO A 215 -16.31 5.94 -10.04
N ILE A 216 -17.27 5.39 -9.29
CA ILE A 216 -17.47 3.94 -9.23
C ILE A 216 -17.68 3.35 -10.65
N THR A 217 -18.39 4.09 -11.51
CA THR A 217 -18.67 3.72 -12.90
C THR A 217 -17.42 3.66 -13.80
N ASP A 218 -16.29 4.22 -13.37
CA ASP A 218 -15.02 4.07 -14.08
C ASP A 218 -14.39 2.69 -13.89
N LEU A 219 -14.78 2.01 -12.81
CA LEU A 219 -14.12 0.81 -12.29
C LEU A 219 -14.98 -0.44 -12.44
N THR A 220 -16.30 -0.31 -12.42
CA THR A 220 -17.21 -1.46 -12.56
C THR A 220 -17.28 -1.94 -14.00
N ARG A 221 -17.38 -3.25 -14.18
CA ARG A 221 -17.29 -3.92 -15.49
C ARG A 221 -18.36 -3.46 -16.49
N ASP A 222 -19.53 -3.06 -16.02
CA ASP A 222 -20.64 -2.60 -16.88
C ASP A 222 -20.84 -1.08 -16.85
N GLY A 223 -19.90 -0.34 -16.25
CA GLY A 223 -19.96 1.12 -16.18
C GLY A 223 -21.11 1.67 -15.32
N ARG A 224 -21.70 0.85 -14.45
CA ARG A 224 -22.83 1.22 -13.59
C ARG A 224 -22.49 1.11 -12.12
N LYS A 225 -23.16 1.91 -11.28
CA LYS A 225 -23.11 1.72 -9.83
C LYS A 225 -23.82 0.40 -9.49
N PRO A 226 -23.23 -0.49 -8.68
CA PRO A 226 -23.87 -1.75 -8.33
C PRO A 226 -25.15 -1.54 -7.53
N ALA A 227 -26.10 -2.49 -7.64
CA ALA A 227 -27.41 -2.37 -6.99
C ALA A 227 -27.35 -2.53 -5.46
N GLY A 228 -26.33 -3.20 -4.95
CA GLY A 228 -26.11 -3.40 -3.52
C GLY A 228 -24.92 -4.30 -3.23
N VAL A 229 -24.64 -4.52 -1.94
CA VAL A 229 -23.46 -5.27 -1.46
C VAL A 229 -23.41 -6.70 -2.03
N LEU A 230 -24.55 -7.37 -2.18
CA LEU A 230 -24.60 -8.75 -2.68
C LEU A 230 -24.61 -8.86 -4.22
N ASP A 231 -24.52 -7.74 -4.95
CA ASP A 231 -24.37 -7.76 -6.40
C ASP A 231 -23.01 -8.36 -6.78
N PRO A 232 -22.96 -9.42 -7.62
CA PRO A 232 -21.70 -10.05 -8.02
C PRO A 232 -20.78 -9.10 -8.82
N LYS A 233 -21.30 -7.98 -9.34
CA LYS A 233 -20.51 -6.95 -10.04
C LYS A 233 -20.00 -5.84 -9.11
N ALA A 234 -20.32 -5.90 -7.81
CA ALA A 234 -19.93 -4.87 -6.86
C ALA A 234 -18.45 -4.91 -6.48
N VAL A 235 -17.72 -5.96 -6.85
CA VAL A 235 -16.36 -6.18 -6.36
C VAL A 235 -15.34 -5.90 -7.46
N ILE A 236 -14.33 -5.11 -7.10
CA ILE A 236 -13.11 -4.93 -7.88
C ILE A 236 -11.91 -5.45 -7.09
N GLY A 237 -10.93 -6.03 -7.77
CA GLY A 237 -9.62 -6.32 -7.21
C GLY A 237 -8.62 -5.25 -7.63
N VAL A 238 -7.83 -4.75 -6.69
CA VAL A 238 -6.84 -3.69 -6.91
C VAL A 238 -5.44 -4.17 -6.54
N TYR A 239 -4.46 -3.82 -7.36
CA TYR A 239 -3.05 -3.91 -6.99
C TYR A 239 -2.27 -2.77 -7.66
N ALA A 240 -1.12 -2.40 -7.11
CA ALA A 240 -0.21 -1.45 -7.74
C ALA A 240 1.07 -2.16 -8.19
N SER A 241 1.79 -1.57 -9.12
CA SER A 241 3.07 -2.08 -9.58
C SER A 241 4.04 -0.99 -10.00
N ALA A 242 5.32 -1.34 -9.99
CA ALA A 242 6.39 -0.59 -10.62
C ALA A 242 7.12 -1.47 -11.63
N SER A 243 7.40 -0.91 -12.80
CA SER A 243 8.09 -1.60 -13.88
C SER A 243 9.33 -0.82 -14.35
N ARG A 244 10.41 -1.54 -14.60
CA ARG A 244 11.65 -1.03 -15.23
C ARG A 244 11.71 -1.50 -16.68
N ARG A 245 12.52 -0.83 -17.50
CA ARG A 245 12.86 -1.38 -18.82
C ARG A 245 13.77 -2.60 -18.68
N ALA A 246 13.63 -3.57 -19.58
CA ALA A 246 14.32 -4.86 -19.51
C ALA A 246 15.85 -4.80 -19.53
N SER A 247 16.45 -3.69 -19.98
CA SER A 247 17.91 -3.51 -19.99
C SER A 247 18.32 -2.14 -19.46
N LYS A 248 19.36 -2.14 -18.62
CA LYS A 248 20.07 -0.96 -18.10
C LYS A 248 21.51 -1.02 -18.60
N ILE A 249 21.98 0.03 -19.26
CA ILE A 249 23.36 0.14 -19.73
C ILE A 249 23.95 1.40 -19.11
N LEU A 250 25.07 1.26 -18.40
CA LEU A 250 25.82 2.41 -17.91
C LEU A 250 26.52 3.07 -19.11
N ASP A 251 26.23 4.35 -19.35
CA ASP A 251 26.78 5.12 -20.47
C ASP A 251 27.94 5.99 -19.94
N ASP A 252 29.17 5.63 -20.30
CA ASP A 252 30.38 6.31 -19.85
C ASP A 252 30.51 7.74 -20.40
N VAL A 253 29.90 8.03 -21.55
CA VAL A 253 29.98 9.37 -22.17
C VAL A 253 29.03 10.33 -21.45
N ARG A 254 27.82 9.86 -21.10
CA ARG A 254 26.83 10.68 -20.39
C ARG A 254 26.97 10.63 -18.87
N GLY A 255 27.67 9.63 -18.33
CA GLY A 255 27.79 9.39 -16.89
C GLY A 255 26.47 8.99 -16.21
N ILE A 256 25.45 8.60 -16.98
CA ILE A 256 24.12 8.21 -16.49
C ILE A 256 23.64 6.93 -17.20
N PRO A 257 22.83 6.08 -16.56
CA PRO A 257 22.31 4.89 -17.20
C PRO A 257 21.33 5.23 -18.34
N THR A 258 21.35 4.40 -19.38
CA THR A 258 20.31 4.36 -20.42
C THR A 258 19.48 3.08 -20.30
N TRP A 259 18.21 3.17 -20.69
CA TRP A 259 17.22 2.12 -20.43
C TRP A 259 16.52 1.70 -21.72
N HIS A 260 16.48 0.39 -22.01
CA HIS A 260 16.05 -0.15 -23.30
C HIS A 260 15.10 -1.35 -23.17
N GLY A 261 14.33 -1.60 -24.23
CA GLY A 261 13.40 -2.73 -24.30
C GLY A 261 12.05 -2.49 -23.61
N PRO A 262 11.20 -3.53 -23.54
CA PRO A 262 9.87 -3.44 -22.94
C PRO A 262 9.95 -3.26 -21.42
N TYR A 263 8.86 -2.75 -20.84
CA TYR A 263 8.69 -2.71 -19.39
C TYR A 263 8.51 -4.12 -18.81
N LYS A 264 9.12 -4.33 -17.64
CA LYS A 264 9.04 -5.54 -16.83
C LYS A 264 8.73 -5.13 -15.40
N GLN A 265 7.70 -5.75 -14.82
CA GLN A 265 7.34 -5.55 -13.43
C GLN A 265 8.50 -6.00 -12.53
N VAL A 266 8.85 -5.17 -11.56
CA VAL A 266 9.91 -5.44 -10.59
C VAL A 266 9.43 -5.33 -9.14
N SER A 267 8.27 -4.69 -8.92
CA SER A 267 7.56 -4.66 -7.64
C SER A 267 6.06 -4.61 -7.90
N ARG A 268 5.29 -5.20 -6.99
CA ARG A 268 3.84 -5.08 -6.95
C ARG A 268 3.33 -5.24 -5.53
N LEU A 269 2.10 -4.79 -5.28
CA LEU A 269 1.44 -5.04 -4.01
C LEU A 269 -0.09 -5.06 -4.18
N GLY A 270 -0.74 -6.09 -3.64
CA GLY A 270 -2.17 -6.17 -3.44
C GLY A 270 -2.52 -6.00 -1.95
N ASN A 271 -2.51 -7.10 -1.22
CA ASN A 271 -2.74 -7.09 0.24
C ASN A 271 -1.50 -6.61 1.00
N PRO A 272 -1.67 -6.02 2.21
CA PRO A 272 -0.57 -5.83 3.14
C PRO A 272 0.15 -7.13 3.47
N LEU A 273 1.44 -7.03 3.80
CA LEU A 273 2.27 -8.10 4.34
C LEU A 273 2.34 -9.41 3.51
N PHE A 274 1.76 -9.45 2.31
CA PHE A 274 1.70 -10.67 1.51
C PHE A 274 3.10 -11.14 1.10
N ASN A 275 3.90 -10.28 0.50
CA ASN A 275 5.24 -10.68 0.11
C ASN A 275 6.15 -10.82 1.33
N GLU A 276 5.90 -10.06 2.38
CA GLU A 276 6.69 -9.91 3.60
C GLU A 276 6.69 -11.17 4.45
N VAL A 277 5.49 -11.68 4.79
CA VAL A 277 5.31 -12.75 5.79
C VAL A 277 4.60 -13.99 5.26
N ILE A 278 4.09 -13.97 4.02
CA ILE A 278 3.50 -15.16 3.39
C ILE A 278 4.45 -15.77 2.37
N VAL A 279 5.06 -14.97 1.49
CA VAL A 279 5.96 -15.49 0.45
C VAL A 279 7.35 -15.78 1.05
N PRO A 280 7.90 -16.99 0.90
CA PRO A 280 9.23 -17.32 1.40
C PRO A 280 10.32 -16.49 0.73
N MET A 281 11.42 -16.26 1.45
CA MET A 281 12.52 -15.40 1.01
C MET A 281 12.99 -15.69 -0.42
N ALA A 282 13.17 -16.97 -0.77
CA ALA A 282 13.67 -17.40 -2.08
C ALA A 282 12.71 -17.11 -3.26
N GLU A 283 11.43 -16.84 -3.00
CA GLU A 283 10.41 -16.62 -4.03
C GLU A 283 9.95 -15.16 -4.12
N LYS A 284 10.37 -14.28 -3.20
CA LYS A 284 9.90 -12.88 -3.11
C LYS A 284 10.14 -12.08 -4.39
N ASP A 285 11.34 -12.19 -4.98
CA ASP A 285 11.66 -11.48 -6.24
C ASP A 285 10.84 -12.04 -7.40
N LYS A 286 10.60 -13.36 -7.39
CA LYS A 286 9.80 -14.01 -8.41
C LYS A 286 8.34 -13.59 -8.31
N TRP A 287 7.78 -13.49 -7.10
CA TRP A 287 6.45 -12.96 -6.84
C TRP A 287 6.32 -11.52 -7.33
N ASN A 288 7.31 -10.67 -7.04
CA ASN A 288 7.39 -9.27 -7.48
C ASN A 288 7.41 -9.13 -9.02
N SER A 289 8.04 -10.07 -9.71
CA SER A 289 8.14 -10.06 -11.18
C SER A 289 6.87 -10.47 -11.94
N GLN A 290 5.83 -10.96 -11.24
CA GLN A 290 4.65 -11.58 -11.83
C GLN A 290 3.37 -10.83 -11.49
N ALA A 291 2.44 -10.73 -12.44
CA ALA A 291 1.11 -10.19 -12.17
C ALA A 291 0.23 -11.20 -11.39
N PRO A 292 -0.76 -10.75 -10.59
CA PRO A 292 -1.49 -11.60 -9.64
C PRO A 292 -2.28 -12.78 -10.23
N TYR A 293 -2.62 -12.75 -11.52
CA TYR A 293 -3.35 -13.85 -12.18
C TYR A 293 -2.63 -15.21 -12.11
N GLY A 294 -1.31 -15.22 -11.85
CA GLY A 294 -0.49 -16.42 -11.69
C GLY A 294 -0.34 -16.90 -10.24
N ASP A 295 -0.94 -16.25 -9.25
CA ASP A 295 -0.61 -16.45 -7.83
C ASP A 295 -1.08 -17.76 -7.24
N LYS A 296 -1.86 -18.57 -7.97
CA LYS A 296 -2.17 -19.97 -7.60
C LYS A 296 -0.91 -20.74 -7.20
N ARG A 297 0.25 -20.41 -7.77
CA ARG A 297 1.55 -21.02 -7.41
C ARG A 297 2.00 -20.71 -5.97
N PHE A 298 1.60 -19.58 -5.41
CA PHE A 298 1.93 -19.15 -4.04
C PHE A 298 0.85 -19.52 -3.02
N ALA A 299 -0.30 -20.04 -3.47
CA ALA A 299 -1.45 -20.35 -2.60
C ALA A 299 -1.15 -21.39 -1.51
N GLY A 300 -0.14 -22.25 -1.73
CA GLY A 300 0.35 -23.17 -0.70
C GLY A 300 0.85 -22.44 0.55
N TYR A 301 1.52 -21.30 0.38
CA TYR A 301 2.01 -20.48 1.48
C TYR A 301 0.90 -19.72 2.21
N VAL A 302 -0.19 -19.35 1.51
CA VAL A 302 -1.37 -18.76 2.15
C VAL A 302 -2.15 -19.80 2.96
N THR A 303 -2.29 -21.00 2.43
CA THR A 303 -3.11 -22.06 3.05
C THR A 303 -2.38 -22.82 4.15
N LYS A 304 -1.05 -22.71 4.20
CA LYS A 304 -0.18 -23.23 5.26
C LYS A 304 0.92 -22.19 5.56
N PRO A 305 0.57 -21.05 6.16
CA PRO A 305 1.52 -19.97 6.37
C PRO A 305 2.55 -20.36 7.42
N GLU A 306 3.82 -20.09 7.12
CA GLU A 306 4.95 -20.37 8.00
C GLU A 306 4.76 -19.69 9.36
N LEU A 307 4.32 -18.42 9.37
CA LEU A 307 4.06 -17.69 10.60
C LEU A 307 3.07 -18.42 11.53
N ALA A 308 2.00 -19.03 11.01
CA ALA A 308 1.08 -19.79 11.86
C ALA A 308 1.74 -21.04 12.48
N GLY A 309 2.71 -21.65 11.79
CA GLY A 309 3.51 -22.75 12.32
C GLY A 309 4.55 -22.29 13.35
N LEU A 310 5.08 -21.07 13.20
CA LEU A 310 6.06 -20.48 14.11
C LEU A 310 5.43 -19.96 15.40
N LEU A 311 4.19 -19.45 15.37
CA LEU A 311 3.55 -18.88 16.57
C LEU A 311 3.56 -19.83 17.79
N PRO A 312 3.20 -21.13 17.70
CA PRO A 312 3.30 -22.03 18.84
C PRO A 312 4.73 -22.36 19.29
N VAL A 313 5.72 -22.21 18.40
CA VAL A 313 7.15 -22.43 18.72
C VAL A 313 7.72 -21.21 19.44
N LEU A 314 7.45 -20.02 18.90
CA LEU A 314 7.86 -18.73 19.47
C LEU A 314 7.11 -18.41 20.75
N TYR A 315 5.91 -18.97 20.96
CA TYR A 315 5.11 -18.76 22.16
C TYR A 315 4.60 -20.10 22.74
N PRO A 316 5.48 -20.90 23.38
CA PRO A 316 5.10 -22.20 23.91
C PRO A 316 3.90 -22.11 24.87
N GLY A 317 2.84 -22.88 24.57
CA GLY A 317 1.62 -22.92 25.37
C GLY A 317 0.61 -21.79 25.14
N VAL A 318 0.94 -20.78 24.32
CA VAL A 318 0.04 -19.64 24.04
C VAL A 318 -0.96 -19.94 22.93
N PHE A 319 -0.56 -20.73 21.94
CA PHE A 319 -1.38 -21.07 20.76
C PHE A 319 -1.62 -22.60 20.58
N PRO A 320 -2.09 -23.34 21.60
CA PRO A 320 -2.24 -24.80 21.53
C PRO A 320 -3.30 -25.24 20.50
N ASN A 321 -4.40 -24.50 20.33
CA ASN A 321 -5.42 -24.88 19.34
C ASN A 321 -4.91 -24.66 17.92
N LEU A 322 -4.23 -23.53 17.66
CA LEU A 322 -3.56 -23.31 16.39
C LEU A 322 -2.52 -24.40 16.09
N ALA A 323 -1.72 -24.80 17.09
CA ALA A 323 -0.73 -25.86 16.94
C ALA A 323 -1.35 -27.20 16.51
N ALA A 324 -2.54 -27.53 17.02
CA ALA A 324 -3.29 -28.74 16.68
C ALA A 324 -3.98 -28.66 15.31
N TYR A 325 -4.20 -27.47 14.76
CA TYR A 325 -4.90 -27.28 13.50
C TYR A 325 -4.01 -27.59 12.29
N LYS A 326 -4.20 -28.78 11.68
CA LYS A 326 -3.43 -29.25 10.51
C LYS A 326 -4.15 -29.12 9.17
N LYS A 327 -5.41 -28.67 9.17
CA LYS A 327 -6.19 -28.49 7.94
C LYS A 327 -5.69 -27.26 7.17
N SER A 328 -6.04 -27.21 5.89
CA SER A 328 -5.78 -26.05 5.03
C SER A 328 -6.50 -24.80 5.56
N ARG A 329 -5.82 -23.65 5.56
CA ARG A 329 -6.36 -22.33 5.95
C ARG A 329 -7.24 -21.73 4.87
N ALA A 330 -8.43 -22.27 4.69
CA ALA A 330 -9.41 -21.78 3.72
C ALA A 330 -9.92 -20.36 4.05
N ASP A 331 -9.90 -19.98 5.33
CA ASP A 331 -10.18 -18.63 5.79
C ASP A 331 -9.17 -17.61 5.24
N LEU A 332 -7.87 -17.93 5.31
CA LEU A 332 -6.82 -17.06 4.76
C LEU A 332 -6.86 -17.02 3.22
N ALA A 333 -7.17 -18.15 2.57
CA ALA A 333 -7.37 -18.16 1.13
C ALA A 333 -8.53 -17.24 0.70
N ALA A 334 -9.64 -17.23 1.46
CA ALA A 334 -10.75 -16.32 1.21
C ALA A 334 -10.33 -14.85 1.44
N ILE A 335 -9.65 -14.54 2.54
CA ILE A 335 -9.22 -13.17 2.88
C ILE A 335 -8.21 -12.62 1.87
N LEU A 336 -7.17 -13.38 1.52
CA LEU A 336 -6.01 -12.88 0.76
C LEU A 336 -6.07 -13.19 -0.74
N LEU A 337 -6.77 -14.25 -1.18
CA LEU A 337 -6.63 -14.75 -2.56
C LEU A 337 -7.90 -14.72 -3.40
N THR A 338 -9.09 -14.94 -2.85
CA THR A 338 -10.33 -15.05 -3.65
C THR A 338 -11.41 -14.03 -3.30
N GLY A 339 -11.34 -13.45 -2.11
CA GLY A 339 -12.42 -12.71 -1.48
C GLY A 339 -13.37 -13.63 -0.70
N ILE A 340 -14.16 -13.03 0.18
CA ILE A 340 -15.11 -13.67 1.07
C ILE A 340 -16.45 -13.86 0.32
N PRO A 341 -16.92 -15.10 0.12
CA PRO A 341 -18.18 -15.36 -0.56
C PRO A 341 -19.38 -15.02 0.31
N LYS A 342 -20.54 -14.83 -0.35
CA LYS A 342 -21.83 -14.65 0.33
C LYS A 342 -22.09 -15.80 1.31
N GLY A 343 -22.66 -15.47 2.47
CA GLY A 343 -23.04 -16.45 3.49
C GLY A 343 -21.98 -16.75 4.54
N VAL A 344 -20.72 -16.35 4.32
CA VAL A 344 -19.66 -16.45 5.35
C VAL A 344 -19.79 -15.32 6.37
N VAL A 345 -19.95 -14.08 5.90
CA VAL A 345 -20.26 -12.92 6.74
C VAL A 345 -21.67 -12.44 6.39
N PRO A 346 -22.60 -12.34 7.37
CA PRO A 346 -23.98 -11.92 7.10
C PRO A 346 -24.05 -10.57 6.37
N GLY A 347 -24.79 -10.53 5.26
CA GLY A 347 -25.01 -9.30 4.47
C GLY A 347 -23.79 -8.78 3.69
N PHE A 348 -22.66 -9.51 3.68
CA PHE A 348 -21.41 -9.08 3.06
C PHE A 348 -20.87 -10.11 2.06
N GLN A 349 -20.17 -9.62 1.04
CA GLN A 349 -19.29 -10.40 0.17
C GLN A 349 -18.28 -9.48 -0.52
N ASN A 350 -17.10 -9.98 -0.84
CA ASN A 350 -16.16 -9.33 -1.75
C ASN A 350 -15.47 -10.37 -2.65
N TYR A 351 -16.21 -11.41 -3.05
CA TYR A 351 -15.69 -12.54 -3.81
C TYR A 351 -15.58 -12.22 -5.30
N THR A 352 -14.42 -12.51 -5.89
CA THR A 352 -14.17 -12.25 -7.31
C THR A 352 -14.09 -13.53 -8.15
N GLY A 353 -14.49 -14.68 -7.61
CA GLY A 353 -14.36 -15.97 -8.29
C GLY A 353 -13.20 -16.84 -7.79
N PRO A 354 -12.98 -18.03 -8.40
CA PRO A 354 -12.07 -19.04 -7.89
C PRO A 354 -10.59 -18.76 -8.20
N VAL A 355 -10.29 -17.72 -8.99
CA VAL A 355 -8.90 -17.35 -9.31
C VAL A 355 -8.23 -16.84 -8.05
N GLN A 356 -7.18 -17.54 -7.63
CA GLN A 356 -6.34 -17.17 -6.51
C GLN A 356 -5.34 -16.10 -6.98
N ALA A 357 -5.54 -14.88 -6.50
CA ALA A 357 -4.78 -13.70 -6.88
C ALA A 357 -4.63 -12.78 -5.67
N ASP A 358 -3.40 -12.34 -5.38
CA ASP A 358 -3.18 -11.27 -4.40
C ASP A 358 -3.72 -9.95 -4.97
N LEU A 359 -4.94 -9.61 -4.54
CA LEU A 359 -5.66 -8.42 -4.92
C LEU A 359 -6.34 -7.86 -3.68
N LEU A 360 -6.20 -6.56 -3.48
CA LEU A 360 -6.98 -5.81 -2.50
C LEU A 360 -8.42 -5.69 -3.01
N ARG A 361 -9.34 -6.50 -2.47
CA ARG A 361 -10.70 -6.64 -2.97
C ARG A 361 -11.66 -5.68 -2.30
N LEU A 362 -12.17 -4.72 -3.06
CA LEU A 362 -13.13 -3.72 -2.61
C LEU A 362 -14.51 -4.00 -3.21
N ASN A 363 -15.50 -4.20 -2.34
CA ASN A 363 -16.91 -4.08 -2.69
C ASN A 363 -17.32 -2.60 -2.67
N VAL A 364 -17.48 -2.02 -3.85
CA VAL A 364 -17.76 -0.59 -4.05
C VAL A 364 -19.21 -0.20 -3.71
N ALA A 365 -20.07 -1.18 -3.40
CA ALA A 365 -21.44 -0.93 -2.96
C ALA A 365 -21.56 -0.78 -1.44
N VAL A 366 -20.51 -1.10 -0.68
CA VAL A 366 -20.46 -0.83 0.76
C VAL A 366 -20.22 0.66 0.98
N PRO A 367 -21.15 1.39 1.64
CA PRO A 367 -20.95 2.81 1.90
C PRO A 367 -19.84 3.06 2.92
N PRO A 368 -19.21 4.24 2.93
CA PRO A 368 -18.31 4.64 4.01
C PRO A 368 -18.99 4.51 5.37
N ALA A 369 -18.27 4.01 6.37
CA ALA A 369 -18.77 3.86 7.72
C ALA A 369 -19.00 5.21 8.39
N LYS A 370 -20.13 5.36 9.10
CA LYS A 370 -20.43 6.56 9.91
C LYS A 370 -19.52 6.67 11.14
N SER A 371 -19.13 5.53 11.69
CA SER A 371 -18.24 5.41 12.85
C SER A 371 -17.18 4.37 12.50
N PRO A 372 -16.12 4.76 11.77
CA PRO A 372 -15.13 3.83 11.26
C PRO A 372 -14.37 3.16 12.40
N ASN A 373 -14.14 1.85 12.30
CA ASN A 373 -13.32 1.07 13.22
C ASN A 373 -12.03 0.64 12.52
N PRO A 374 -10.82 0.93 13.06
CA PRO A 374 -9.55 0.52 12.45
C PRO A 374 -9.41 -0.99 12.21
N LEU A 375 -10.14 -1.82 12.95
CA LEU A 375 -10.17 -3.28 12.76
C LEU A 375 -11.11 -3.74 11.63
N GLY A 376 -11.81 -2.82 10.96
CA GLY A 376 -12.60 -3.10 9.77
C GLY A 376 -13.65 -4.21 9.97
N LEU A 377 -13.73 -5.12 9.00
CA LEU A 377 -14.82 -6.09 8.89
C LEU A 377 -14.92 -6.99 10.13
N VAL A 378 -13.80 -7.36 10.74
CA VAL A 378 -13.79 -8.24 11.94
C VAL A 378 -14.38 -7.56 13.18
N ALA A 379 -14.51 -6.23 13.17
CA ALA A 379 -15.17 -5.44 14.20
C ALA A 379 -16.56 -4.93 13.76
N GLY A 380 -17.14 -5.50 12.70
CA GLY A 380 -18.47 -5.13 12.20
C GLY A 380 -18.50 -3.92 11.26
N ASP A 381 -17.33 -3.36 10.91
CA ASP A 381 -17.21 -2.27 9.95
C ASP A 381 -16.89 -2.81 8.55
N ALA A 382 -17.95 -3.05 7.76
CA ALA A 382 -17.81 -3.61 6.41
C ALA A 382 -17.05 -2.69 5.42
N ALA A 383 -16.81 -1.42 5.75
CA ALA A 383 -16.07 -0.49 4.89
C ALA A 383 -14.54 -0.56 5.09
N GLY A 384 -14.08 -1.29 6.10
CA GLY A 384 -12.65 -1.49 6.39
C GLY A 384 -12.12 -2.84 5.92
N PHE A 385 -10.80 -3.02 6.03
CA PHE A 385 -10.10 -4.25 5.67
C PHE A 385 -10.74 -5.52 6.28
N PRO A 386 -10.86 -6.64 5.52
CA PRO A 386 -10.36 -6.89 4.18
C PRO A 386 -11.34 -6.51 3.04
N ASN A 387 -12.28 -5.58 3.26
CA ASN A 387 -13.06 -4.98 2.17
C ASN A 387 -12.38 -3.72 1.63
N GLY A 388 -11.42 -3.90 0.73
CA GLY A 388 -10.47 -2.85 0.41
C GLY A 388 -9.61 -2.55 1.62
N ARG A 389 -9.10 -1.32 1.71
CA ARG A 389 -8.33 -0.84 2.85
C ARG A 389 -8.34 0.68 2.89
N ARG A 390 -8.64 1.25 4.06
CA ARG A 390 -8.56 2.70 4.32
C ARG A 390 -7.20 3.06 4.88
N VAL A 391 -6.84 4.35 4.80
CA VAL A 391 -5.51 4.83 5.23
C VAL A 391 -5.19 4.55 6.70
N PHE A 392 -6.21 4.43 7.55
CA PHE A 392 -6.10 4.26 8.99
C PHE A 392 -6.43 2.84 9.49
N ASP A 393 -6.73 1.88 8.61
CA ASP A 393 -7.01 0.50 9.04
C ASP A 393 -5.76 -0.14 9.66
N ASP A 394 -5.91 -0.75 10.85
CA ASP A 394 -4.87 -1.49 11.56
C ASP A 394 -4.75 -2.90 10.98
N VAL A 395 -4.19 -2.95 9.77
CA VAL A 395 -4.06 -4.19 9.01
C VAL A 395 -3.12 -5.20 9.66
N VAL A 396 -2.09 -4.74 10.38
CA VAL A 396 -1.14 -5.61 11.08
C VAL A 396 -1.86 -6.40 12.16
N THR A 397 -2.67 -5.73 12.99
CA THR A 397 -3.48 -6.43 14.00
C THR A 397 -4.46 -7.38 13.33
N VAL A 398 -5.20 -6.96 12.30
CA VAL A 398 -6.20 -7.81 11.64
C VAL A 398 -5.56 -9.08 11.04
N GLU A 399 -4.45 -8.94 10.32
CA GLU A 399 -3.77 -10.06 9.67
C GLU A 399 -3.10 -11.00 10.66
N LEU A 400 -2.43 -10.48 11.70
CA LEU A 400 -1.84 -11.32 12.74
C LEU A 400 -2.91 -12.13 13.48
N ARG A 401 -4.05 -11.53 13.80
CA ARG A 401 -5.18 -12.24 14.41
C ARG A 401 -5.74 -13.33 13.50
N ALA A 402 -5.88 -13.04 12.21
CA ALA A 402 -6.29 -14.03 11.22
C ALA A 402 -5.28 -15.19 11.17
N VAL A 403 -3.98 -14.93 11.01
CA VAL A 403 -2.92 -15.94 10.99
C VAL A 403 -2.89 -16.77 12.28
N ALA A 404 -3.09 -16.13 13.44
CA ALA A 404 -3.19 -16.80 14.75
C ALA A 404 -4.44 -17.68 14.93
N GLY A 405 -5.36 -17.68 13.96
CA GLY A 405 -6.47 -18.61 13.89
C GLY A 405 -7.84 -18.01 14.23
N LEU A 406 -7.92 -16.69 14.50
CA LEU A 406 -9.17 -16.05 14.89
C LEU A 406 -10.28 -16.17 13.83
N THR A 407 -9.90 -16.30 12.55
CA THR A 407 -10.84 -16.41 11.42
C THR A 407 -11.16 -17.84 10.99
N ILE A 408 -10.51 -18.85 11.57
CA ILE A 408 -10.79 -20.27 11.23
C ILE A 408 -12.25 -20.66 11.47
N PRO A 409 -12.95 -20.19 12.53
CA PRO A 409 -14.36 -20.54 12.75
C PRO A 409 -15.30 -20.14 11.61
N LEU A 410 -14.89 -19.21 10.73
CA LEU A 410 -15.66 -18.83 9.54
C LEU A 410 -15.77 -19.97 8.50
N VAL A 411 -14.85 -20.93 8.53
CA VAL A 411 -14.78 -22.06 7.59
C VAL A 411 -14.78 -23.42 8.29
N ASP A 412 -14.45 -23.45 9.58
CA ASP A 412 -14.51 -24.63 10.44
C ASP A 412 -15.11 -24.26 11.81
N PRO A 413 -16.44 -24.29 11.95
CA PRO A 413 -17.12 -23.90 13.20
C PRO A 413 -16.75 -24.75 14.42
N SER A 414 -16.09 -25.90 14.24
CA SER A 414 -15.63 -26.74 15.34
C SER A 414 -14.35 -26.22 16.01
N PHE A 415 -13.60 -25.36 15.32
CA PHE A 415 -12.37 -24.78 15.84
C PHE A 415 -12.67 -23.73 16.91
N LYS A 416 -11.93 -23.78 18.01
CA LYS A 416 -11.96 -22.77 19.07
C LYS A 416 -10.66 -21.97 19.01
N PRO A 417 -10.71 -20.66 18.68
CA PRO A 417 -9.52 -19.82 18.70
C PRO A 417 -8.89 -19.77 20.10
N ASP A 418 -7.57 -19.75 20.14
CA ASP A 418 -6.84 -19.49 21.38
C ASP A 418 -7.19 -18.08 21.88
N ALA A 419 -7.35 -17.92 23.21
CA ALA A 419 -7.68 -16.62 23.81
C ALA A 419 -6.67 -15.52 23.41
N ALA A 420 -5.40 -15.91 23.26
CA ALA A 420 -4.34 -15.03 22.81
C ALA A 420 -4.62 -14.43 21.42
N SER A 421 -5.25 -15.18 20.51
CA SER A 421 -5.54 -14.75 19.15
C SER A 421 -6.34 -13.44 19.10
N ALA A 422 -7.29 -13.23 20.02
CA ALA A 422 -8.09 -12.00 20.07
C ALA A 422 -7.36 -10.83 20.75
N ALA A 423 -6.36 -11.13 21.60
CA ALA A 423 -5.60 -10.14 22.36
C ALA A 423 -4.36 -9.60 21.62
N ILE A 424 -3.94 -10.25 20.52
CA ILE A 424 -2.87 -9.74 19.65
C ILE A 424 -3.22 -8.32 19.18
N LYS A 425 -2.22 -7.46 19.21
CA LYS A 425 -2.22 -6.11 18.65
C LYS A 425 -0.84 -5.78 18.09
N ASP A 426 -0.78 -4.89 17.12
CA ASP A 426 0.48 -4.24 16.71
C ASP A 426 1.10 -3.45 17.88
N GLY A 427 0.23 -2.83 18.69
CA GLY A 427 0.65 -2.16 19.93
C GLY A 427 1.25 -0.78 19.71
N THR A 428 1.17 -0.26 18.48
CA THR A 428 1.50 1.11 18.12
C THR A 428 0.36 1.75 17.31
N SER A 429 0.57 2.97 16.82
CA SER A 429 -0.39 3.73 16.01
C SER A 429 0.36 4.64 15.03
N ASN A 430 -0.38 5.30 14.13
CA ASN A 430 0.22 6.37 13.33
C ASN A 430 0.71 7.50 14.25
N THR A 431 2.02 7.72 14.24
CA THR A 431 2.72 8.80 14.96
C THR A 431 3.28 9.86 14.00
N ASN A 432 3.03 9.71 12.69
CA ASN A 432 3.27 10.73 11.68
C ASN A 432 2.11 11.73 11.64
N SER A 433 2.14 12.65 10.67
CA SER A 433 1.06 13.64 10.51
C SER A 433 -0.29 12.96 10.32
N ASP A 434 -1.33 13.56 10.92
CA ASP A 434 -2.70 13.08 10.85
C ASP A 434 -3.18 12.91 9.40
N TYR A 435 -4.03 11.91 9.19
CA TYR A 435 -4.73 11.71 7.93
C TYR A 435 -5.62 12.91 7.61
N LEU A 436 -5.72 13.25 6.32
CA LEU A 436 -6.64 14.27 5.84
C LEU A 436 -8.06 13.73 5.74
N THR A 437 -9.05 14.59 5.99
CA THR A 437 -10.48 14.27 5.86
C THR A 437 -10.98 14.28 4.41
N SER A 438 -10.14 14.71 3.47
CA SER A 438 -10.44 14.77 2.04
C SER A 438 -9.23 14.35 1.21
N PHE A 439 -9.46 14.08 -0.07
CA PHE A 439 -8.43 13.68 -1.01
C PHE A 439 -7.17 14.57 -0.92
N PRO A 440 -5.94 14.00 -0.79
CA PRO A 440 -5.57 12.59 -0.98
C PRO A 440 -5.46 11.73 0.31
N TYR A 441 -6.09 12.14 1.42
CA TYR A 441 -6.25 11.40 2.69
C TYR A 441 -4.99 11.06 3.52
N LEU A 442 -3.81 10.85 2.92
CA LEU A 442 -2.57 10.69 3.70
C LEU A 442 -2.15 12.02 4.34
N GLY A 443 -1.34 12.02 5.39
CA GLY A 443 -0.91 13.24 6.09
C GLY A 443 0.09 14.09 5.32
N THR A 444 0.24 15.36 5.68
CA THR A 444 1.27 16.26 5.11
C THR A 444 2.66 15.71 5.46
N PRO A 445 3.62 15.64 4.54
CA PRO A 445 4.94 15.09 4.84
C PRO A 445 5.68 15.92 5.87
N ALA A 446 6.45 15.25 6.72
CA ALA A 446 7.40 15.88 7.61
C ALA A 446 8.41 16.72 6.81
N GLY A 447 8.76 17.90 7.33
CA GLY A 447 9.69 18.81 6.69
C GLY A 447 11.12 18.60 7.17
N GLY A 448 12.11 18.68 6.27
CA GLY A 448 13.52 18.44 6.60
C GLY A 448 14.04 19.26 7.78
N TYR A 449 13.79 20.58 7.74
CA TYR A 449 14.22 21.49 8.80
C TYR A 449 13.56 21.23 10.17
N GLN A 450 12.30 20.78 10.17
CA GLN A 450 11.51 20.56 11.39
C GLN A 450 11.74 19.17 12.00
N SER A 451 12.30 18.26 11.23
CA SER A 451 12.45 16.85 11.62
C SER A 451 13.68 16.66 12.47
N LYS A 452 13.54 15.90 13.56
CA LYS A 452 14.64 15.43 14.40
C LYS A 452 14.89 13.96 14.08
N PRO A 453 16.13 13.56 13.73
CA PRO A 453 16.48 12.15 13.65
C PRO A 453 16.18 11.45 14.99
N GLY A 454 15.73 10.20 14.93
CA GLY A 454 15.63 9.36 16.14
C GLY A 454 17.01 9.01 16.69
N THR A 455 17.07 8.63 17.98
CA THR A 455 18.28 8.06 18.59
C THR A 455 18.32 6.56 18.30
N PRO A 456 19.29 6.03 17.53
CA PRO A 456 19.45 4.59 17.37
C PRO A 456 19.81 3.94 18.71
N ALA A 457 19.20 2.79 19.02
CA ALA A 457 19.67 1.90 20.09
C ALA A 457 20.74 0.96 19.52
N ALA A 458 21.76 0.64 20.32
CA ALA A 458 22.91 -0.18 19.93
C ALA A 458 22.75 -1.65 20.33
#